data_AF-A0A257TKD2-F1
#
_entry.id   AF-A0A257TKD2-F1
#
_cell.length_a   1.000
_cell.length_b   1.000
_cell.length_c   1.000
_cell.angle_alpha   90.00
_cell.angle_beta   90.00
_cell.angle_gamma   90.00
#
_symmetry.space_group_name_H-M   'P 1'
#
loop_
_entity.id
_entity.type
_entity.pdbx_description
1 polymer ?
#
loop_
_entity_poly.entity_id
_entity_poly.type
_entity_poly.pdbx_seq_one_letter_code
_entity_poly.pdbx_strand_id
1 'polypeptide(L)'
;MRLLIDTDAGVDDTLALVYAARSPELQIEMVTTVSGNVPVREVTQNVLYLKELLGLEAPVSSGAEVPRARKLVIAPEVHGEDGVGGYRHSRNIHVENWETRDAAQRIVSAANKHGKMLTIVSLGPMTNLADAVGIDADAMRKVNGIIQMGGVFAGYG
;
A
#
# COMPACT_ATOMS: atom_id res chain seq x y z
N MET A 1 7.03 11.99 -11.50
CA MET A 1 5.98 12.13 -10.47
C MET A 1 6.40 11.35 -9.23
N ARG A 2 6.28 11.93 -8.03
CA ARG A 2 6.63 11.27 -6.75
C ARG A 2 5.40 10.60 -6.15
N LEU A 3 5.51 9.31 -5.83
CA LEU A 3 4.40 8.46 -5.41
C LEU A 3 4.59 7.96 -3.97
N LEU A 4 3.53 8.03 -3.18
CA LEU A 4 3.32 7.11 -2.05
C LEU A 4 2.28 6.09 -2.49
N ILE A 5 2.60 4.80 -2.42
CA ILE A 5 1.70 3.72 -2.85
C ILE A 5 1.15 3.02 -1.60
N ASP A 6 -0.17 3.00 -1.44
CA ASP A 6 -0.88 2.29 -0.36
C ASP A 6 -1.60 1.06 -0.94
N THR A 7 -1.23 -0.14 -0.51
CA THR A 7 -1.58 -1.39 -1.22
C THR A 7 -1.94 -2.53 -0.26
N ASP A 8 -2.81 -3.43 -0.70
CA ASP A 8 -3.09 -4.73 -0.07
C ASP A 8 -2.49 -5.91 -0.85
N ALA A 9 -1.50 -5.62 -1.72
CA ALA A 9 -0.61 -6.55 -2.42
C ALA A 9 -1.28 -7.77 -3.06
N GLY A 10 -2.39 -7.52 -3.78
CA GLY A 10 -2.92 -8.47 -4.74
C GLY A 10 -1.97 -8.73 -5.91
N VAL A 11 -2.41 -9.62 -6.81
CA VAL A 11 -1.69 -9.93 -8.06
C VAL A 11 -1.54 -8.67 -8.94
N ASP A 12 -2.59 -7.86 -9.03
CA ASP A 12 -2.62 -6.61 -9.77
C ASP A 12 -1.84 -5.49 -9.09
N ASP A 13 -1.91 -5.34 -7.76
CA ASP A 13 -1.03 -4.43 -7.01
C ASP A 13 0.45 -4.74 -7.23
N THR A 14 0.80 -6.02 -7.25
CA THR A 14 2.17 -6.48 -7.50
C THR A 14 2.64 -6.02 -8.87
N LEU A 15 1.81 -6.16 -9.90
CA LEU A 15 2.11 -5.66 -11.24
C LEU A 15 2.20 -4.13 -11.28
N ALA A 16 1.34 -3.42 -10.54
CA ALA A 16 1.39 -1.95 -10.43
C ALA A 16 2.68 -1.47 -9.77
N LEU A 17 3.15 -2.13 -8.71
CA LEU A 17 4.43 -1.84 -8.06
C LEU A 17 5.62 -2.10 -9.00
N VAL A 18 5.63 -3.23 -9.73
CA VAL A 18 6.66 -3.53 -10.72
C VAL A 18 6.68 -2.47 -11.81
N TYR A 19 5.51 -2.10 -12.34
CA TYR A 19 5.40 -1.07 -13.37
C TYR A 19 5.93 0.28 -12.86
N ALA A 20 5.50 0.70 -11.66
CA ALA A 20 5.94 1.95 -11.05
C ALA A 20 7.45 1.97 -10.80
N ALA A 21 8.04 0.87 -10.33
CA ALA A 21 9.47 0.76 -10.05
C ALA A 21 10.33 0.76 -11.33
N ARG A 22 9.77 0.36 -12.47
CA ARG A 22 10.49 0.32 -13.76
C ARG A 22 10.18 1.51 -14.67
N SER A 23 9.28 2.40 -14.28
CA SER A 23 8.98 3.61 -15.03
C SER A 23 9.96 4.73 -14.68
N PRO A 24 10.71 5.29 -15.66
CA PRO A 24 11.67 6.38 -15.40
C PRO A 24 10.99 7.69 -15.02
N GLU A 25 9.68 7.82 -15.30
CA GLU A 25 8.90 9.01 -14.99
C GLU A 25 8.37 9.00 -13.55
N LEU A 26 8.45 7.87 -12.86
CA LEU A 26 7.88 7.67 -11.53
C LEU A 26 8.99 7.48 -10.48
N GLN A 27 8.79 8.08 -9.32
CA GLN A 27 9.65 7.91 -8.16
C GLN A 27 8.79 7.45 -6.98
N ILE A 28 8.98 6.21 -6.55
CA ILE A 28 8.31 5.69 -5.35
C ILE A 28 9.05 6.25 -4.13
N GLU A 29 8.40 7.13 -3.38
CA GLU A 29 8.89 7.68 -2.11
C GLU A 29 8.73 6.68 -0.97
N MET A 30 7.62 5.94 -0.96
CA MET A 30 7.24 5.05 0.12
C MET A 30 6.16 4.08 -0.37
N VAL A 31 6.13 2.89 0.24
CA VAL A 31 4.99 1.98 0.14
C VAL A 31 4.40 1.77 1.53
N THR A 32 3.09 1.87 1.65
CA THR A 32 2.34 1.48 2.86
C THR A 32 1.46 0.29 2.55
N THR A 33 1.29 -0.59 3.54
CA THR A 33 0.46 -1.79 3.38
C THR A 33 -0.78 -1.72 4.23
N VAL A 34 -1.87 -2.30 3.74
CA VAL A 34 -3.16 -2.36 4.43
C VAL A 34 -3.75 -3.75 4.27
N SER A 35 -4.54 -4.18 5.26
CA SER A 35 -5.33 -5.42 5.13
C SER A 35 -6.40 -5.29 4.05
N GLY A 36 -6.60 -6.34 3.27
CA GLY A 36 -7.56 -6.38 2.17
C GLY A 36 -7.61 -7.79 1.58
N ASN A 37 -6.99 -7.98 0.42
CA ASN A 37 -6.88 -9.28 -0.26
C ASN A 37 -6.39 -10.42 0.64
N VAL A 38 -5.38 -10.13 1.47
CA VAL A 38 -4.87 -11.00 2.54
C VAL A 38 -4.63 -10.16 3.83
N PRO A 39 -4.37 -10.77 5.00
CA PRO A 39 -4.06 -10.00 6.19
C PRO A 39 -2.77 -9.18 6.00
N VAL A 40 -2.67 -8.04 6.69
CA VAL A 40 -1.62 -7.03 6.40
C VAL A 40 -0.20 -7.57 6.60
N ARG A 41 -0.01 -8.62 7.41
CA ARG A 41 1.29 -9.25 7.61
C ARG A 41 1.77 -9.89 6.31
N GLU A 42 0.91 -10.67 5.66
CA GLU A 42 1.14 -11.31 4.38
C GLU A 42 1.32 -10.25 3.28
N VAL A 43 0.47 -9.21 3.26
CA VAL A 43 0.64 -8.06 2.35
C VAL A 43 2.04 -7.45 2.49
N THR A 44 2.46 -7.17 3.72
CA THR A 44 3.78 -6.58 4.00
C THR A 44 4.89 -7.51 3.56
N GLN A 45 4.77 -8.81 3.80
CA GLN A 45 5.74 -9.80 3.33
C GLN A 45 5.89 -9.78 1.79
N ASN A 46 4.77 -9.72 1.06
CA ASN A 46 4.76 -9.67 -0.39
C ASN A 46 5.44 -8.40 -0.93
N VAL A 47 5.10 -7.24 -0.38
CA VAL A 47 5.70 -5.96 -0.78
C VAL A 47 7.20 -5.93 -0.49
N LEU A 48 7.63 -6.47 0.64
CA LEU A 48 9.05 -6.54 1.00
C LEU A 48 9.84 -7.49 0.12
N TYR A 49 9.25 -8.62 -0.26
CA TYR A 49 9.85 -9.50 -1.25
C TYR A 49 10.01 -8.79 -2.60
N LEU A 50 8.98 -8.09 -3.07
CA LEU A 50 9.05 -7.29 -4.30
C LEU A 50 10.08 -6.18 -4.19
N LYS A 51 10.17 -5.52 -3.05
CA LYS A 51 11.18 -4.49 -2.78
C LYS A 51 12.60 -5.05 -3.00
N GLU A 52 12.89 -6.22 -2.43
CA GLU A 52 14.19 -6.88 -2.60
C GLU A 52 14.43 -7.31 -4.05
N LEU A 53 13.43 -7.93 -4.69
CA LEU A 53 13.51 -8.39 -6.08
C LEU A 53 13.74 -7.23 -7.08
N LEU A 54 13.13 -6.08 -6.81
CA LEU A 54 13.21 -4.90 -7.66
C LEU A 54 14.40 -3.99 -7.32
N GLY A 55 15.11 -4.24 -6.21
CA GLY A 55 16.14 -3.33 -5.71
C GLY A 55 15.56 -1.98 -5.27
N LEU A 56 14.31 -1.95 -4.81
CA LEU A 56 13.60 -0.73 -4.47
C LEU A 56 14.08 -0.18 -3.12
N GLU A 57 14.63 1.03 -3.11
CA GLU A 57 15.12 1.64 -1.86
C GLU A 57 13.99 2.19 -0.98
N ALA A 58 12.84 2.52 -1.57
CA ALA A 58 11.71 3.16 -0.91
C ALA A 58 11.28 2.42 0.38
N PRO A 59 11.15 3.10 1.53
CA PRO A 59 10.71 2.48 2.78
C PRO A 59 9.32 1.85 2.65
N VAL A 60 9.12 0.75 3.37
CA VAL A 60 7.83 0.05 3.48
C VAL A 60 7.36 0.18 4.92
N SER A 61 6.09 0.53 5.14
CA SER A 61 5.49 0.63 6.47
C SER A 61 4.18 -0.11 6.53
N SER A 62 4.02 -0.96 7.55
CA SER A 62 2.77 -1.69 7.78
C SER A 62 1.71 -0.77 8.35
N GLY A 63 0.48 -0.92 7.86
CA GLY A 63 -0.68 -0.15 8.30
C GLY A 63 -1.76 -1.02 8.94
N ALA A 64 -3.00 -0.64 8.69
CA ALA A 64 -4.17 -1.16 9.40
C ALA A 64 -4.39 -2.66 9.17
N GLU A 65 -4.42 -3.41 10.28
CA GLU A 65 -4.69 -4.86 10.31
C GLU A 65 -6.17 -5.19 10.04
N VAL A 66 -7.09 -4.24 10.31
CA VAL A 66 -8.53 -4.41 10.14
C VAL A 66 -9.21 -3.12 9.65
N PRO A 67 -10.37 -3.20 8.97
CA PRO A 67 -11.19 -2.04 8.65
C PRO A 67 -11.74 -1.34 9.91
N ARG A 68 -11.96 -0.01 9.86
CA ARG A 68 -12.39 0.79 11.02
C ARG A 68 -13.76 0.41 11.61
N ALA A 69 -14.69 -0.02 10.77
CA ALA A 69 -16.10 -0.15 11.15
C ALA A 69 -16.75 -1.48 10.74
N ARG A 70 -15.97 -2.41 10.17
CA ARG A 70 -16.46 -3.74 9.75
C ARG A 70 -15.41 -4.80 9.98
N LYS A 71 -15.85 -6.06 10.03
CA LYS A 71 -14.94 -7.20 10.04
C LYS A 71 -14.13 -7.23 8.74
N LEU A 72 -12.86 -7.64 8.85
CA LEU A 72 -12.03 -7.92 7.69
C LEU A 72 -12.66 -9.06 6.87
N VAL A 73 -12.69 -8.87 5.56
CA VAL A 73 -13.06 -9.89 4.57
C VAL A 73 -11.91 -9.94 3.59
N ILE A 74 -11.33 -11.13 3.43
CA ILE A 74 -10.19 -11.42 2.54
C ILE A 74 -10.68 -12.08 1.25
N ALA A 75 -9.82 -12.13 0.22
CA ALA A 75 -10.17 -12.65 -1.12
C ALA A 75 -9.19 -13.75 -1.62
N PRO A 76 -8.96 -14.83 -0.86
CA PRO A 76 -8.02 -15.89 -1.26
C PRO A 76 -8.48 -16.64 -2.51
N GLU A 77 -9.77 -16.65 -2.83
CA GLU A 77 -10.30 -17.29 -4.04
C GLU A 77 -9.87 -16.58 -5.33
N VAL A 78 -9.54 -15.28 -5.25
CA VAL A 78 -9.10 -14.46 -6.39
C VAL A 78 -7.58 -14.35 -6.42
N HIS A 79 -6.97 -14.14 -5.26
CA HIS A 79 -5.54 -13.80 -5.16
C HIS A 79 -4.67 -14.93 -4.60
N GLY A 80 -5.25 -16.11 -4.31
CA GLY A 80 -4.55 -17.20 -3.64
C GLY A 80 -4.37 -16.97 -2.14
N GLU A 81 -4.04 -18.04 -1.41
CA GLU A 81 -3.81 -18.01 0.04
C GLU A 81 -2.67 -17.06 0.46
N ASP A 82 -1.75 -16.77 -0.46
CA ASP A 82 -0.62 -15.87 -0.26
C ASP A 82 -0.84 -14.45 -0.82
N GLY A 83 -1.97 -14.18 -1.47
CA GLY A 83 -2.30 -12.89 -2.08
C GLY A 83 -1.64 -12.62 -3.44
N VAL A 84 -0.75 -13.51 -3.90
CA VAL A 84 0.02 -13.35 -5.14
C VAL A 84 -0.09 -14.56 -6.08
N GLY A 85 -1.23 -15.27 -6.01
CA GLY A 85 -1.59 -16.33 -6.95
C GLY A 85 -0.93 -17.68 -6.66
N GLY A 86 -0.55 -17.95 -5.41
CA GLY A 86 0.16 -19.19 -5.02
C GLY A 86 1.67 -19.13 -5.29
N TYR A 87 2.20 -17.94 -5.55
CA TYR A 87 3.63 -17.69 -5.66
C TYR A 87 4.31 -17.83 -4.29
N ARG A 88 4.70 -19.07 -3.96
CA ARG A 88 5.51 -19.34 -2.77
C ARG A 88 6.85 -18.62 -2.88
N HIS A 89 7.01 -17.59 -2.04
CA HIS A 89 8.29 -16.91 -1.85
C HIS A 89 9.41 -17.93 -1.57
N SER A 90 10.48 -17.87 -2.36
CA SER A 90 11.66 -18.72 -2.16
C SER A 90 12.56 -18.24 -1.01
N ARG A 91 12.28 -17.05 -0.46
CA ARG A 91 13.03 -16.43 0.64
C ARG A 91 12.12 -16.15 1.83
N ASN A 92 12.64 -16.38 3.03
CA ASN A 92 12.00 -16.00 4.28
C ASN A 92 12.23 -14.50 4.52
N ILE A 93 11.25 -13.69 4.17
CA ILE A 93 11.23 -12.27 4.52
C ILE A 93 10.72 -12.14 5.96
N HIS A 94 11.59 -11.70 6.87
CA HIS A 94 11.23 -11.44 8.26
C HIS A 94 10.57 -10.06 8.38
N VAL A 95 9.24 -10.04 8.40
CA VAL A 95 8.43 -8.83 8.53
C VAL A 95 8.69 -8.12 9.86
N GLU A 96 9.11 -8.86 10.89
CA GLU A 96 9.40 -8.34 12.23
C GLU A 96 10.54 -7.31 12.27
N ASN A 97 11.40 -7.29 11.24
CA ASN A 97 12.48 -6.31 11.10
C ASN A 97 12.00 -4.94 10.58
N TRP A 98 10.71 -4.80 10.26
CA TRP A 98 10.13 -3.57 9.73
C TRP A 98 9.42 -2.83 10.86
N GLU A 99 10.19 -1.91 11.45
CA GLU A 99 10.03 -1.44 12.82
C GLU A 99 8.83 -0.51 13.05
N THR A 100 8.15 -0.03 12.00
CA THR A 100 7.07 0.94 12.20
C THR A 100 5.76 0.53 11.52
N ARG A 101 4.87 -0.02 12.36
CA ARG A 101 3.46 -0.24 12.09
C ARG A 101 2.67 1.07 12.20
N ASP A 102 3.08 2.09 11.46
CA ASP A 102 2.62 3.47 11.61
C ASP A 102 2.28 4.11 10.25
N ALA A 103 1.82 3.32 9.28
CA ALA A 103 1.53 3.78 7.92
C ALA A 103 0.78 5.12 7.87
N ALA A 104 -0.27 5.30 8.67
CA ALA A 104 -1.02 6.56 8.73
C ALA A 104 -0.14 7.77 9.14
N GLN A 105 0.72 7.61 10.15
CA GLN A 105 1.65 8.64 10.60
C GLN A 105 2.75 8.91 9.56
N ARG A 106 3.22 7.86 8.87
CA ARG A 106 4.18 7.96 7.77
C ARG A 106 3.59 8.70 6.57
N ILE A 107 2.33 8.44 6.22
CA ILE A 107 1.59 9.16 5.19
C ILE A 107 1.53 10.65 5.53
N VAL A 108 1.11 11.01 6.75
CA VAL A 108 1.08 12.41 7.22
C VAL A 108 2.46 13.06 7.14
N SER A 109 3.50 12.34 7.56
CA SER A 109 4.88 12.84 7.54
C SER A 109 5.37 13.09 6.11
N ALA A 110 5.08 12.16 5.18
CA ALA A 110 5.41 12.32 3.76
C ALA A 110 4.62 13.47 3.13
N ALA A 111 3.33 13.61 3.45
CA ALA A 111 2.48 14.69 2.98
C ALA A 111 2.98 16.07 3.46
N ASN A 112 3.37 16.20 4.73
CA ASN A 112 3.97 17.42 5.26
C ASN A 112 5.34 17.73 4.64
N LYS A 113 6.16 16.71 4.38
CA LYS A 113 7.51 16.87 3.79
C LYS A 113 7.44 17.30 2.32
N HIS A 114 6.56 16.70 1.54
CA HIS A 114 6.57 16.83 0.07
C HIS A 114 5.42 17.67 -0.50
N GLY A 115 4.33 17.84 0.24
CA GLY A 115 3.16 18.63 -0.17
C GLY A 115 2.73 18.33 -1.61
N LYS A 116 2.62 19.37 -2.43
CA LYS A 116 2.15 19.30 -3.83
C LYS A 116 3.05 18.48 -4.76
N MET A 117 4.22 18.04 -4.32
CA MET A 117 5.06 17.13 -5.10
C MET A 117 4.64 15.66 -4.95
N LEU A 118 3.91 15.32 -3.88
CA LEU A 118 3.50 13.96 -3.56
C LEU A 118 2.13 13.65 -4.15
N THR A 119 2.02 12.55 -4.89
CA THR A 119 0.74 11.94 -5.27
C THR A 119 0.58 10.64 -4.49
N ILE A 120 -0.57 10.43 -3.87
CA ILE A 120 -0.88 9.18 -3.17
C ILE A 120 -1.65 8.28 -4.13
N VAL A 121 -1.18 7.06 -4.35
CA VAL A 121 -1.87 6.03 -5.12
C VAL A 121 -2.35 4.98 -4.15
N SER A 122 -3.67 4.86 -3.96
CA SER A 122 -4.25 3.85 -3.10
C SER A 122 -4.90 2.77 -3.95
N LEU A 123 -4.35 1.57 -3.82
CA LEU A 123 -4.72 0.37 -4.57
C LEU A 123 -5.57 -0.58 -3.73
N GLY A 124 -5.40 -0.56 -2.40
CA GLY A 124 -6.21 -1.32 -1.46
C GLY A 124 -7.30 -0.49 -0.76
N PRO A 125 -7.93 -1.05 0.28
CA PRO A 125 -8.87 -0.32 1.14
C PRO A 125 -8.27 0.96 1.75
N MET A 126 -9.01 2.07 1.74
CA MET A 126 -8.55 3.39 2.19
C MET A 126 -8.38 3.56 3.72
N THR A 127 -8.22 2.47 4.48
CA THR A 127 -8.16 2.51 5.95
C THR A 127 -6.99 3.38 6.44
N ASN A 128 -5.80 3.18 5.88
CA ASN A 128 -4.61 3.97 6.23
C ASN A 128 -4.80 5.47 5.92
N LEU A 129 -5.42 5.79 4.78
CA LEU A 129 -5.70 7.18 4.37
C LEU A 129 -6.75 7.82 5.28
N ALA A 130 -7.81 7.07 5.65
CA ALA A 130 -8.83 7.55 6.58
C ALA A 130 -8.23 7.85 7.96
N ASP A 131 -7.28 7.03 8.42
CA ASP A 131 -6.57 7.25 9.68
C ASP A 131 -5.59 8.43 9.57
N ALA A 132 -4.89 8.58 8.45
CA ALA A 132 -4.02 9.73 8.19
C ALA A 132 -4.79 11.06 8.18
N VAL A 133 -5.98 11.10 7.58
CA VAL A 133 -6.89 12.26 7.65
C VAL A 133 -7.34 12.52 9.09
N GLY A 134 -7.57 11.48 9.87
CA GLY A 134 -7.91 11.59 11.30
C GLY A 134 -6.77 12.17 12.14
N ILE A 135 -5.51 11.92 11.76
CA ILE A 135 -4.32 12.47 12.40
C ILE A 135 -4.10 13.93 12.00
N ASP A 136 -4.05 14.23 10.70
CA ASP A 136 -3.78 15.57 10.18
C ASP A 136 -4.41 15.79 8.80
N ALA A 137 -5.66 16.25 8.79
CA ALA A 137 -6.39 16.56 7.57
C ALA A 137 -5.74 17.69 6.75
N ASP A 138 -5.03 18.63 7.39
CA ASP A 138 -4.38 19.73 6.69
C ASP A 138 -3.12 19.28 5.96
N ALA A 139 -2.36 18.34 6.52
CA ALA A 139 -1.30 17.66 5.79
C ALA A 139 -1.85 16.95 4.55
N MET A 140 -2.94 16.21 4.69
CA MET A 140 -3.56 15.48 3.58
C MET A 140 -4.10 16.40 2.48
N ARG A 141 -4.50 17.64 2.80
CA ARG A 141 -4.89 18.64 1.79
C ARG A 141 -3.72 19.21 1.00
N LYS A 142 -2.48 19.06 1.46
CA LYS A 142 -1.29 19.60 0.79
C LYS A 142 -0.83 18.76 -0.39
N VAL A 143 -1.18 17.47 -0.45
CA VAL A 143 -0.70 16.57 -1.51
C VAL A 143 -1.22 17.00 -2.88
N ASN A 144 -0.51 16.61 -3.94
CA ASN A 144 -0.91 16.89 -5.32
C ASN A 144 -2.31 16.34 -5.63
N GLY A 145 -2.58 15.13 -5.14
CA GLY A 145 -3.83 14.42 -5.33
C GLY A 145 -3.76 12.99 -4.80
N ILE A 146 -4.92 12.36 -4.76
CA ILE A 146 -5.09 10.94 -4.42
C ILE A 146 -5.70 10.25 -5.64
N ILE A 147 -5.04 9.21 -6.13
CA ILE A 147 -5.51 8.35 -7.22
C ILE A 147 -5.93 7.04 -6.58
N GLN A 148 -7.23 6.75 -6.61
CA GLN A 148 -7.80 5.54 -6.02
C GLN A 148 -8.15 4.52 -7.11
N MET A 149 -7.69 3.28 -6.93
CA MET A 149 -8.32 2.12 -7.57
C MET A 149 -9.44 1.65 -6.65
N GLY A 150 -10.70 1.75 -7.10
CA GLY A 150 -11.85 1.30 -6.33
C GLY A 150 -13.15 1.96 -6.74
N GLY A 151 -14.26 1.32 -6.35
CA GLY A 151 -15.62 1.76 -6.66
C GLY A 151 -16.16 1.19 -7.97
N VAL A 152 -17.48 1.22 -8.09
CA VAL A 152 -18.22 0.81 -9.28
C VAL A 152 -19.27 1.89 -9.56
N PHE A 153 -19.20 2.51 -10.73
CA PHE A 153 -20.15 3.57 -11.10
C PHE A 153 -21.50 2.99 -11.56
N ALA A 154 -21.46 1.91 -12.34
CA ALA A 154 -22.64 1.18 -12.79
C ALA A 154 -22.30 -0.31 -12.91
N GLY A 155 -23.10 -1.18 -12.27
CA GLY A 155 -22.91 -2.63 -12.30
C GLY A 155 -22.85 -3.27 -10.91
N TYR A 156 -22.40 -4.52 -10.87
CA TYR A 156 -22.11 -5.26 -9.64
C TYR A 156 -20.59 -5.25 -9.43
N GLY A 157 -20.15 -4.86 -8.23
CA GLY A 157 -18.77 -4.91 -7.76
C GLY A 157 -18.70 -5.52 -6.38
#